data_AF-A0A3D3RN98-F1
#
_entry.id   AF-A0A3D3RN98-F1
#
_cell.length_a   1.000
_cell.length_b   1.000
_cell.length_c   1.000
_cell.angle_alpha   90.00
_cell.angle_beta   90.00
_cell.angle_gamma   90.00
#
_symmetry.space_group_name_H-M   'P 1'
#
loop_
_entity.id
_entity.type
_entity.pdbx_description
1 polymer ?
#
loop_
_entity_poly.entity_id
_entity_poly.type
_entity_poly.pdbx_seq_one_letter_code
_entity_poly.pdbx_strand_id
1 'polypeptide(L)'
;MEKLLLFSILGFVLGVGFVELTYRFIKKGLLNFYFLSLPLKLSLWAFGLYLSYVLGSLFSFVLCLLGFLFGFFSMLILRGYVKDGRPKDA
;
A
#
# COMPACT_ATOMS: atom_id res chain seq x y z
N MET A 1 14.48 -15.31 11.33
CA MET A 1 13.03 -15.12 11.54
C MET A 1 12.67 -13.63 11.62
N GLU A 2 13.38 -12.83 12.41
CA GLU A 2 13.12 -11.38 12.59
C GLU A 2 13.10 -10.56 11.29
N LYS A 3 14.06 -10.78 10.38
CA LYS A 3 14.10 -10.10 9.08
C LYS A 3 12.85 -10.38 8.22
N LEU A 4 12.32 -11.59 8.30
CA LEU A 4 11.13 -12.00 7.53
C LEU A 4 9.88 -11.26 8.03
N LEU A 5 9.73 -11.16 9.35
CA LEU A 5 8.67 -10.37 9.98
C LEU A 5 8.76 -8.90 9.56
N LEU A 6 9.96 -8.34 9.55
CA LEU A 6 10.20 -6.95 9.17
C LEU A 6 9.78 -6.65 7.73
N PHE A 7 10.10 -7.53 6.77
CA PHE A 7 9.69 -7.34 5.38
C PHE A 7 8.17 -7.50 5.18
N SER A 8 7.53 -8.41 5.91
CA SER A 8 6.06 -8.52 5.92
C SER A 8 5.39 -7.25 6.45
N ILE A 9 5.92 -6.68 7.55
CA ILE A 9 5.42 -5.43 8.13
C ILE A 9 5.66 -4.26 7.18
N LEU A 10 6.84 -4.17 6.56
CA LEU A 10 7.17 -3.14 5.58
C LEU A 10 6.16 -3.17 4.42
N GLY A 11 5.93 -4.35 3.83
CA GLY A 11 4.93 -4.55 2.81
C GLY A 11 3.55 -4.05 3.25
N PHE A 12 3.10 -4.48 4.44
CA PHE A 12 1.82 -4.08 5.01
C PHE A 12 1.69 -2.56 5.15
N VAL A 13 2.68 -1.89 5.71
CA VAL A 13 2.69 -0.43 5.88
C VAL A 13 2.65 0.29 4.54
N LEU A 14 3.39 -0.20 3.54
CA LEU A 14 3.34 0.34 2.18
C LEU A 14 1.95 0.18 1.55
N GLY A 15 1.30 -0.98 1.74
CA GLY A 15 -0.06 -1.24 1.25
C GLY A 15 -1.10 -0.32 1.88
N VAL A 16 -1.08 -0.20 3.21
CA VAL A 16 -1.95 0.71 3.97
C VAL A 16 -1.71 2.16 3.56
N GLY A 17 -0.45 2.58 3.50
CA GLY A 17 -0.05 3.94 3.13
C GLY A 17 -0.48 4.31 1.71
N PHE A 18 -0.38 3.37 0.76
CA PHE A 18 -0.82 3.56 -0.61
C PHE A 18 -2.32 3.90 -0.69
N VAL A 19 -3.15 3.12 0.01
CA VAL A 19 -4.61 3.34 0.04
C VAL A 19 -4.97 4.60 0.81
N GLU A 20 -4.36 4.83 1.97
CA GLU A 20 -4.64 6.00 2.81
C GLU A 20 -4.30 7.31 2.09
N LEU A 21 -3.15 7.38 1.43
CA LEU A 21 -2.76 8.56 0.65
C LEU A 21 -3.74 8.77 -0.51
N THR A 22 -4.09 7.70 -1.22
CA THR A 22 -5.06 7.74 -2.32
C THR A 22 -6.41 8.27 -1.84
N TYR A 23 -6.92 7.73 -0.75
CA TYR A 23 -8.16 8.18 -0.12
C TYR A 23 -8.10 9.66 0.30
N ARG A 24 -6.98 10.12 0.89
CA ARG A 24 -6.81 11.53 1.28
C ARG A 24 -6.83 12.47 0.08
N PHE A 25 -6.21 12.10 -1.05
CA PHE A 25 -6.24 12.93 -2.26
C PHE A 25 -7.65 13.02 -2.83
N ILE A 26 -8.37 11.89 -2.89
CA ILE A 26 -9.75 11.84 -3.38
C ILE A 26 -10.66 12.70 -2.50
N LYS A 27 -10.61 12.53 -1.16
CA LYS A 27 -11.45 13.30 -0.23
C LYS A 27 -11.21 14.81 -0.28
N LYS A 28 -9.98 15.23 -0.56
CA LYS A 28 -9.63 16.65 -0.69
C LYS A 28 -9.95 17.25 -2.07
N GLY A 29 -10.54 16.47 -2.99
CA GLY A 29 -10.83 16.92 -4.36
C GLY A 29 -9.58 17.14 -5.22
N LEU A 30 -8.42 16.59 -4.81
CA LEU A 30 -7.13 16.82 -5.44
C LEU A 30 -6.79 15.72 -6.46
N LEU A 31 -7.70 15.44 -7.40
CA LEU A 31 -7.53 14.37 -8.39
C LEU A 31 -6.29 14.57 -9.27
N ASN A 32 -5.97 15.81 -9.65
CA ASN A 32 -4.75 16.11 -10.43
C ASN A 32 -3.46 15.75 -9.65
N PHE A 33 -3.44 16.01 -8.35
CA PHE A 33 -2.31 15.62 -7.49
C PHE A 33 -2.29 14.11 -7.21
N TYR A 34 -3.44 13.43 -7.29
CA TYR A 34 -3.48 11.97 -7.25
C TYR A 34 -2.72 11.38 -8.44
N PHE A 35 -2.97 11.85 -9.67
CA PHE A 35 -2.25 11.38 -10.86
C PHE A 35 -0.75 11.71 -10.80
N LEU A 36 -0.40 12.91 -10.33
CA LEU A 36 1.01 13.30 -10.15
C LEU A 36 1.73 12.46 -9.08
N SER A 37 1.04 12.10 -8.00
CA SER A 37 1.60 11.30 -6.91
C SER A 37 1.59 9.79 -7.20
N LEU A 38 0.88 9.34 -8.23
CA LEU A 38 0.77 7.92 -8.57
C LEU A 38 2.13 7.30 -8.96
N PRO A 39 2.94 7.90 -9.86
CA PRO A 39 4.28 7.41 -10.13
C PRO A 39 5.12 7.33 -8.86
N LEU A 40 5.11 8.36 -8.03
CA LEU A 40 5.89 8.40 -6.78
C LEU A 40 5.50 7.26 -5.82
N LYS A 41 4.20 7.00 -5.65
CA LYS A 41 3.68 5.91 -4.81
C LYS A 41 4.10 4.54 -5.35
N LEU A 42 4.04 4.34 -6.66
CA LEU A 42 4.48 3.11 -7.32
C LEU A 42 6.00 2.94 -7.18
N SER A 43 6.78 4.00 -7.33
CA SER A 43 8.23 3.99 -7.12
C SER A 43 8.60 3.59 -5.69
N LEU A 44 7.91 4.14 -4.68
CA LEU A 44 8.15 3.80 -3.27
C LEU A 44 7.84 2.32 -2.99
N TRP A 45 6.75 1.80 -3.56
CA TRP A 45 6.42 0.39 -3.45
C TRP A 45 7.45 -0.51 -4.15
N ALA A 46 7.80 -0.19 -5.40
CA ALA A 46 8.82 -0.91 -6.15
C ALA A 46 10.18 -0.89 -5.44
N PHE A 47 10.54 0.23 -4.82
CA PHE A 47 11.75 0.36 -4.00
C PHE A 47 11.69 -0.52 -2.75
N GLY A 48 10.54 -0.60 -2.07
CA GLY A 48 10.33 -1.51 -0.94
C GLY A 48 10.51 -2.98 -1.31
N LEU A 49 9.97 -3.39 -2.46
CA LEU A 49 10.15 -4.74 -3.00
C LEU A 49 11.61 -5.01 -3.38
N TYR A 50 12.27 -4.07 -4.04
CA TYR A 50 13.68 -4.16 -4.40
C TYR A 50 14.57 -4.30 -3.15
N LEU A 51 14.36 -3.48 -2.13
CA LEU A 51 15.07 -3.60 -0.85
C LEU A 51 14.86 -4.96 -0.19
N SER A 52 13.62 -5.47 -0.23
CA SER A 52 13.28 -6.77 0.34
C SER A 52 13.98 -7.93 -0.37
N TYR A 53 14.18 -7.80 -1.69
CA TYR A 53 14.95 -8.73 -2.49
C TYR A 53 16.45 -8.65 -2.20
N VAL A 54 17.04 -7.45 -2.22
CA VAL A 54 18.50 -7.24 -2.09
C VAL A 54 19.00 -7.52 -0.67
N LEU A 55 18.29 -7.05 0.37
CA LEU A 55 18.71 -7.19 1.76
C LEU A 55 18.30 -8.54 2.40
N GLY A 56 17.42 -9.27 1.71
CA GLY A 56 16.84 -10.51 2.19
C GLY A 56 17.12 -11.66 1.23
N SER A 57 16.08 -12.06 0.51
CA SER A 57 16.10 -13.14 -0.48
C SER A 57 14.80 -13.08 -1.30
N LEU A 58 14.65 -14.00 -2.26
CA LEU A 58 13.39 -14.19 -2.98
C LEU A 58 12.20 -14.43 -2.02
N PHE A 59 12.41 -15.13 -0.91
CA PHE A 59 11.36 -15.39 0.06
C PHE A 59 10.92 -14.11 0.78
N SER A 60 11.87 -13.23 1.15
CA SER A 60 11.56 -11.92 1.72
C SER A 60 10.80 -11.02 0.75
N PHE A 61 11.14 -11.08 -0.55
CA PHE A 61 10.39 -10.38 -1.60
C PHE A 61 8.93 -10.84 -1.63
N VAL A 62 8.68 -12.16 -1.64
CA VAL A 62 7.32 -12.72 -1.66
C VAL A 62 6.55 -12.31 -0.41
N LEU A 63 7.16 -12.36 0.77
CA LEU A 63 6.54 -11.93 2.01
C LEU A 63 6.20 -10.43 2.02
N CYS A 64 7.08 -9.57 1.51
CA CYS A 64 6.81 -8.14 1.35
C CYS A 64 5.64 -7.90 0.39
N LEU A 65 5.58 -8.63 -0.73
CA LEU A 65 4.49 -8.56 -1.68
C LEU A 65 3.15 -8.99 -1.05
N LEU A 66 3.12 -10.11 -0.32
CA LEU A 66 1.94 -10.59 0.38
C LEU A 66 1.50 -9.61 1.48
N GLY A 67 2.45 -9.07 2.24
CA GLY A 67 2.21 -8.02 3.22
C GLY A 67 1.55 -6.79 2.59
N PHE A 68 2.08 -6.35 1.44
CA PHE A 68 1.50 -5.24 0.67
C PHE A 68 0.07 -5.51 0.24
N LEU A 69 -0.19 -6.66 -0.37
CA LEU A 69 -1.55 -7.03 -0.78
C LEU A 69 -2.51 -7.06 0.41
N PHE A 70 -2.08 -7.66 1.52
CA PHE A 70 -2.89 -7.70 2.74
C PHE A 70 -3.18 -6.30 3.29
N GLY A 71 -2.17 -5.43 3.38
CA GLY A 71 -2.32 -4.04 3.83
C GLY A 71 -3.21 -3.21 2.89
N PHE A 72 -3.06 -3.41 1.59
CA PHE A 72 -3.87 -2.76 0.56
C PHE A 72 -5.34 -3.14 0.68
N PHE A 73 -5.66 -4.44 0.66
CA PHE A 73 -7.05 -4.90 0.70
C PHE A 73 -7.72 -4.63 2.04
N SER A 74 -7.02 -4.84 3.16
CA SER A 74 -7.56 -4.51 4.48
C SER A 74 -7.91 -3.04 4.61
N MET A 75 -7.03 -2.14 4.14
CA MET A 75 -7.28 -0.70 4.17
C MET A 75 -8.37 -0.27 3.19
N LEU A 76 -8.45 -0.91 2.02
CA LEU A 76 -9.50 -0.68 1.04
C LEU A 76 -10.87 -1.09 1.59
N ILE A 77 -10.96 -2.22 2.30
CA ILE A 77 -12.18 -2.64 3.00
C ILE A 77 -12.51 -1.66 4.12
N LEU A 78 -11.54 -1.29 4.95
CA LEU A 78 -11.75 -0.34 6.06
C LEU A 78 -12.30 1.00 5.57
N ARG A 79 -11.68 1.58 4.53
CA ARG A 79 -12.08 2.87 3.97
C ARG A 79 -13.35 2.77 3.16
N GLY A 80 -13.44 1.80 2.25
CA GLY A 80 -14.56 1.64 1.32
C GLY A 80 -15.84 1.10 1.94
N TYR A 81 -15.75 0.25 2.97
CA TYR A 81 -16.95 -0.34 3.60
C TYR A 81 -17.24 0.22 4.99
N VAL A 82 -16.23 0.38 5.85
CA VAL A 82 -16.45 0.65 7.28
C VAL A 82 -16.54 2.15 7.59
N LYS A 83 -15.66 2.97 7.02
CA LYS A 83 -15.57 4.40 7.38
C LYS A 83 -16.38 5.33 6.49
N ASP A 84 -16.29 5.17 5.18
CA ASP A 84 -16.86 6.13 4.24
C ASP A 84 -18.07 5.59 3.48
N GLY A 85 -18.36 4.30 3.66
CA GLY A 85 -19.44 3.59 2.99
C GLY A 85 -19.20 3.44 1.49
N ARG A 86 -19.90 2.48 0.87
CA ARG A 86 -20.00 2.42 -0.58
C ARG A 86 -20.65 3.73 -1.04
N PRO A 87 -20.13 4.43 -2.07
CA PRO A 87 -20.80 5.62 -2.59
C PRO A 87 -22.27 5.26 -2.84
N LYS A 88 -23.18 6.01 -2.22
CA LYS A 88 -24.63 5.75 -2.29
C LYS A 88 -25.19 5.92 -3.70
N ASP A 89 -24.37 6.44 -4.61
CA ASP A 89 -24.76 6.94 -5.92
C ASP A 89 -23.95 6.30 -7.06
N ALA A 90 -23.68 4.98 -6.97
CA ALA A 90 -23.22 4.18 -8.12
C ALA A 90 -24.41 3.46 -8.76
#